data_AF-A0A132PBL5-F1
#
_entry.id   AF-A0A132PBL5-F1
#
_cell.length_a   1.000
_cell.length_b   1.000
_cell.length_c   1.000
_cell.angle_alpha   90.00
_cell.angle_beta   90.00
_cell.angle_gamma   90.00
#
_symmetry.space_group_name_H-M   'P 1'
#
loop_
_entity.id
_entity.type
_entity.pdbx_description
1 polymer ?
#
loop_
_entity_poly.entity_id
_entity_poly.type
_entity_poly.pdbx_seq_one_letter_code
_entity_poly.pdbx_strand_id
1 'polypeptide(L)'
;MSAKPLLTGIIATLAVVSVGCAGSGSGERNVESATSTAASGMDSATTQAPLSDEQQIRALYAEMAAVFDSWDGQRVADLTCAKLREKALHVFDDAVPPLTAFGSPEELKATGVDQITTNLLPKLSPASEAEIRAVASALVANDNDAYTAAMLQVMKKGSSVRVDKVENIAINGDTATADSTTTRTVFTEPPQTETTHDQLVREDGRWKDCTPPDNE
;
A
#
# COMPACT_ATOMS: atom_id res chain seq x y z
N MET A 1 -2.77 -0.45 25.25
CA MET A 1 -3.01 0.77 24.46
C MET A 1 -3.23 0.32 23.04
N SER A 2 -4.50 0.24 22.60
CA SER A 2 -4.79 -0.01 21.19
C SER A 2 -4.36 1.23 20.42
N ALA A 3 -3.28 1.10 19.64
CA ALA A 3 -3.07 2.00 18.52
C ALA A 3 -4.33 1.87 17.65
N LYS A 4 -5.12 2.94 17.55
CA LYS A 4 -6.16 3.02 16.52
C LYS A 4 -5.42 2.96 15.18
N PRO A 5 -5.84 2.11 14.22
CA PRO A 5 -5.21 2.10 12.91
C PRO A 5 -5.40 3.48 12.26
N LEU A 6 -4.29 4.19 12.03
CA LEU A 6 -4.24 5.55 11.48
C LEU A 6 -4.24 5.58 9.95
N LEU A 7 -4.78 4.54 9.29
CA LEU A 7 -4.76 4.39 7.83
C LEU A 7 -6.10 3.93 7.25
N THR A 8 -7.20 4.32 7.90
CA THR A 8 -8.58 3.94 7.53
C THR A 8 -9.10 4.71 6.29
N GLY A 9 -8.32 5.62 5.70
CA GLY A 9 -8.85 6.58 4.73
C GLY A 9 -8.51 6.42 3.25
N ILE A 10 -7.67 5.46 2.84
CA ILE A 10 -7.36 5.22 1.41
C ILE A 10 -7.48 3.73 1.00
N ILE A 11 -7.65 2.83 1.97
CA ILE A 11 -8.14 1.47 1.70
C ILE A 11 -9.09 1.17 2.86
N ALA A 12 -10.38 1.29 2.56
CA ALA A 12 -11.52 1.35 3.47
C ALA A 12 -11.93 -0.02 4.03
N THR A 13 -11.72 -0.19 5.34
CA THR A 13 -12.24 -1.27 6.20
C THR A 13 -13.75 -1.18 6.40
N LEU A 14 -14.50 -2.26 6.08
CA LEU A 14 -15.44 -3.01 6.96
C LEU A 14 -16.68 -3.66 6.27
N ALA A 15 -16.86 -4.95 6.63
CA ALA A 15 -18.12 -5.65 6.97
C ALA A 15 -19.03 -6.34 5.91
N VAL A 16 -18.91 -7.69 5.91
CA VAL A 16 -19.94 -8.77 5.89
C VAL A 16 -20.96 -8.83 4.73
N VAL A 17 -21.06 -10.03 4.11
CA VAL A 17 -22.30 -10.87 3.95
C VAL A 17 -22.16 -11.79 2.71
N SER A 18 -21.90 -13.06 3.01
CA SER A 18 -22.35 -14.34 2.40
C SER A 18 -22.90 -14.47 0.96
N VAL A 19 -22.82 -15.75 0.53
CA VAL A 19 -23.57 -16.45 -0.55
C VAL A 19 -22.93 -16.26 -1.93
N GLY A 20 -22.64 -17.27 -2.74
CA GLY A 20 -22.95 -18.70 -2.74
C GLY A 20 -22.92 -19.18 -4.20
N CYS A 21 -22.62 -20.47 -4.38
CA CYS A 21 -22.98 -21.32 -5.53
C CYS A 21 -22.29 -21.16 -6.91
N ALA A 22 -21.55 -22.22 -7.22
CA ALA A 22 -21.83 -23.18 -8.31
C ALA A 22 -21.32 -22.94 -9.76
N GLY A 23 -20.85 -24.06 -10.35
CA GLY A 23 -20.87 -24.35 -11.79
C GLY A 23 -19.49 -24.29 -12.46
N SER A 24 -18.71 -25.37 -12.51
CA SER A 24 -18.75 -26.50 -13.45
C SER A 24 -18.52 -26.16 -14.93
N GLY A 25 -17.40 -26.67 -15.46
CA GLY A 25 -17.35 -27.27 -16.80
C GLY A 25 -16.45 -26.57 -17.82
N SER A 26 -15.28 -27.14 -18.10
CA SER A 26 -14.55 -26.88 -19.35
C SER A 26 -14.16 -28.22 -19.97
N GLY A 27 -14.74 -28.51 -21.14
CA GLY A 27 -14.32 -29.59 -22.02
C GLY A 27 -13.10 -29.18 -22.84
N GLU A 28 -12.18 -30.12 -23.05
CA GLU A 28 -10.91 -29.95 -23.73
C GLU A 28 -10.99 -30.10 -25.26
N ARG A 29 -10.30 -29.17 -25.94
CA ARG A 29 -9.31 -29.29 -27.04
C ARG A 29 -9.37 -30.47 -28.03
N ASN A 30 -9.28 -30.16 -29.32
CA ASN A 30 -8.06 -30.35 -30.14
C ASN A 30 -8.25 -29.71 -31.54
N VAL A 31 -7.38 -28.79 -31.96
CA VAL A 31 -6.11 -28.94 -32.72
C VAL A 31 -6.33 -29.36 -34.17
N GLU A 32 -6.01 -28.46 -35.11
CA GLU A 32 -5.37 -28.85 -36.36
C GLU A 32 -4.37 -27.78 -36.82
N SER A 33 -3.17 -28.27 -37.16
CA SER A 33 -1.98 -27.52 -37.57
C SER A 33 -2.01 -27.18 -39.06
N ALA A 34 -1.38 -26.08 -39.44
CA ALA A 34 -0.75 -25.97 -40.76
C ALA A 34 0.48 -25.06 -40.70
N THR A 35 1.60 -25.61 -41.17
CA THR A 35 2.94 -25.01 -41.24
C THR A 35 3.19 -24.44 -42.64
N SER A 36 3.83 -23.27 -42.77
CA SER A 36 4.86 -23.02 -43.81
C SER A 36 5.61 -21.69 -43.66
N THR A 37 6.90 -21.83 -43.38
CA THR A 37 8.09 -21.29 -44.09
C THR A 37 8.22 -19.79 -44.42
N ALA A 38 9.04 -19.13 -43.59
CA ALA A 38 10.16 -18.20 -43.84
C ALA A 38 10.10 -17.08 -44.90
N ALA A 39 10.34 -15.84 -44.46
CA ALA A 39 11.39 -14.94 -45.00
C ALA A 39 11.68 -13.75 -44.06
N SER A 40 12.99 -13.52 -43.86
CA SER A 40 13.71 -12.24 -43.77
C SER A 40 13.15 -11.06 -42.97
N GLY A 41 13.86 -10.74 -41.88
CA GLY A 41 14.38 -9.40 -41.62
C GLY A 41 13.40 -8.25 -41.55
N MET A 42 12.93 -7.96 -40.34
CA MET A 42 12.58 -6.62 -39.91
C MET A 42 12.90 -6.53 -38.42
N ASP A 43 13.81 -5.62 -38.07
CA ASP A 43 13.98 -5.06 -36.73
C ASP A 43 12.61 -4.64 -36.24
N SER A 44 11.96 -5.56 -35.52
CA SER A 44 10.65 -5.33 -34.93
C SER A 44 10.93 -4.60 -33.64
N ALA A 45 11.11 -3.28 -33.74
CA ALA A 45 10.73 -2.40 -32.65
C ALA A 45 9.24 -2.64 -32.43
N THR A 46 8.92 -3.63 -31.59
CA THR A 46 7.57 -3.92 -31.14
C THR A 46 7.05 -2.67 -30.46
N THR A 47 6.34 -1.85 -31.21
CA THR A 47 5.49 -0.80 -30.67
C THR A 47 4.40 -1.55 -29.93
N GLN A 48 4.62 -1.76 -28.64
CA GLN A 48 3.72 -2.48 -27.76
C GLN A 48 2.36 -1.79 -27.86
N ALA A 49 1.31 -2.54 -28.21
CA ALA A 49 -0.04 -1.99 -28.27
C ALA A 49 -0.36 -1.30 -26.94
N PRO A 50 -1.02 -0.12 -26.96
CA PRO A 50 -1.38 0.54 -25.72
C PRO A 50 -2.24 -0.40 -24.87
N LEU A 51 -1.96 -0.44 -23.56
CA LEU A 51 -2.70 -1.26 -22.61
C LEU A 51 -4.19 -0.91 -22.69
N SER A 52 -5.06 -1.91 -22.55
CA SER A 52 -6.50 -1.66 -22.36
C SER A 52 -6.73 -0.88 -21.07
N ASP A 53 -7.86 -0.19 -20.96
CA ASP A 53 -8.18 0.58 -19.77
C ASP A 53 -8.22 -0.28 -18.50
N GLU A 54 -8.76 -1.49 -18.59
CA GLU A 54 -8.71 -2.41 -17.45
C GLU A 54 -7.29 -2.81 -17.08
N GLN A 55 -6.39 -2.98 -18.05
CA GLN A 55 -4.98 -3.25 -17.78
C GLN A 55 -4.29 -2.04 -17.15
N GLN A 56 -4.62 -0.82 -17.58
CA GLN A 56 -4.13 0.41 -16.99
C GLN A 56 -4.62 0.59 -15.55
N ILE A 57 -5.89 0.28 -15.27
CA ILE A 57 -6.45 0.32 -13.90
C ILE A 57 -5.75 -0.71 -13.01
N ARG A 58 -5.56 -1.95 -13.46
CA ARG A 58 -4.78 -2.95 -12.70
C ARG A 58 -3.33 -2.49 -12.46
N ALA A 59 -2.72 -1.85 -13.44
CA ALA A 59 -1.38 -1.29 -13.32
C ALA A 59 -1.33 -0.13 -12.31
N LEU A 60 -2.36 0.72 -12.26
CA LEU A 60 -2.48 1.79 -11.25
C LEU A 60 -2.41 1.21 -9.83
N TYR A 61 -3.19 0.18 -9.51
CA TYR A 61 -3.15 -0.42 -8.17
C TYR A 61 -1.81 -1.09 -7.84
N ALA A 62 -1.20 -1.75 -8.81
CA ALA A 62 0.15 -2.30 -8.63
C ALA A 62 1.17 -1.18 -8.34
N GLU A 63 1.07 -0.04 -9.03
CA GLU A 63 1.91 1.13 -8.78
C GLU A 63 1.63 1.74 -7.41
N MET A 64 0.36 1.88 -7.00
CA MET A 64 -0.03 2.39 -5.68
C MET A 64 0.56 1.53 -4.57
N ALA A 65 0.47 0.20 -4.64
CA ALA A 65 1.08 -0.70 -3.66
C ALA A 65 2.60 -0.47 -3.54
N ALA A 66 3.30 -0.40 -4.68
CA ALA A 66 4.74 -0.16 -4.69
C ALA A 66 5.12 1.23 -4.15
N VAL A 67 4.29 2.24 -4.38
CA VAL A 67 4.50 3.59 -3.86
C VAL A 67 4.27 3.64 -2.34
N PHE A 68 3.25 2.95 -1.83
CA PHE A 68 3.02 2.84 -0.39
C PHE A 68 4.24 2.25 0.33
N ASP A 69 4.85 1.20 -0.23
CA ASP A 69 6.08 0.61 0.32
C ASP A 69 7.29 1.58 0.27
N SER A 70 7.27 2.58 -0.63
CA SER A 70 8.31 3.61 -0.70
C SER A 70 8.12 4.77 0.29
N TRP A 71 6.94 4.88 0.91
CA TRP A 71 6.58 5.96 1.84
C TRP A 71 6.77 7.36 1.24
N ASP A 72 6.41 7.50 -0.04
CA ASP A 72 6.55 8.74 -0.81
C ASP A 72 5.16 9.35 -1.04
N GLY A 73 4.78 10.29 -0.17
CA GLY A 73 3.48 10.97 -0.23
C GLY A 73 3.25 11.74 -1.54
N GLN A 74 4.33 12.26 -2.16
CA GLN A 74 4.23 12.91 -3.46
C GLN A 74 3.84 11.91 -4.54
N ARG A 75 4.46 10.73 -4.55
CA ARG A 75 4.09 9.67 -5.50
C ARG A 75 2.69 9.12 -5.25
N VAL A 76 2.21 9.08 -3.99
CA VAL A 76 0.81 8.73 -3.71
C VAL A 76 -0.10 9.79 -4.33
N ALA A 77 0.17 11.07 -4.07
CA ALA A 77 -0.58 12.21 -4.62
C ALA A 77 -0.59 12.25 -6.15
N ASP A 78 0.48 11.82 -6.80
CA ASP A 78 0.56 11.70 -8.26
C ASP A 78 -0.34 10.59 -8.82
N LEU A 79 -0.71 9.58 -8.02
CA LEU A 79 -1.64 8.50 -8.41
C LEU A 79 -3.09 8.81 -8.01
N THR A 80 -3.30 9.84 -7.20
CA THR A 80 -4.61 10.30 -6.74
C THR A 80 -5.17 11.41 -7.63
N CYS A 81 -6.49 11.44 -7.78
CA CYS A 81 -7.21 12.46 -8.55
C CYS A 81 -7.01 13.85 -7.95
N ALA A 82 -7.17 14.89 -8.77
CA ALA A 82 -6.92 16.28 -8.38
C ALA A 82 -7.73 16.69 -7.14
N LYS A 83 -8.96 16.17 -7.00
CA LYS A 83 -9.83 16.45 -5.86
C LYS A 83 -9.25 15.97 -4.52
N LEU A 84 -8.51 14.87 -4.50
CA LEU A 84 -7.99 14.24 -3.28
C LEU A 84 -6.47 14.37 -3.11
N ARG A 85 -5.78 14.95 -4.10
CA ARG A 85 -4.32 15.08 -4.17
C ARG A 85 -3.70 15.71 -2.94
N GLU A 86 -4.26 16.80 -2.42
CA GLU A 86 -3.72 17.47 -1.23
C GLU A 86 -3.74 16.54 -0.01
N LYS A 87 -4.84 15.80 0.20
CA LYS A 87 -4.92 14.83 1.31
C LYS A 87 -3.91 13.70 1.13
N ALA A 88 -3.68 13.26 -0.11
CA ALA A 88 -2.72 12.20 -0.41
C ALA A 88 -1.26 12.59 -0.13
N LEU A 89 -0.89 13.87 -0.21
CA LEU A 89 0.46 14.35 0.14
C LEU A 89 0.82 14.05 1.59
N HIS A 90 -0.17 14.13 2.48
CA HIS A 90 -0.02 14.02 3.93
C HIS A 90 -0.41 12.63 4.47
N VAL A 91 -0.53 11.63 3.60
CA VAL A 91 -1.00 10.27 3.98
C VAL A 91 -0.11 9.60 5.04
N PHE A 92 1.14 10.04 5.18
CA PHE A 92 2.11 9.48 6.12
C PHE A 92 2.47 10.40 7.30
N ASP A 93 1.87 11.60 7.38
CA ASP A 93 2.28 12.61 8.37
C ASP A 93 2.10 12.12 9.82
N ASP A 94 1.03 11.37 10.06
CA ASP A 94 0.70 10.82 11.39
C ASP A 94 1.20 9.38 11.58
N ALA A 95 1.97 8.85 10.64
CA ALA A 95 2.38 7.46 10.66
C ALA A 95 3.54 7.19 11.64
N VAL A 96 4.33 8.22 11.98
CA VAL A 96 5.32 8.15 13.06
C VAL A 96 4.62 8.55 14.37
N PRO A 97 4.55 7.65 15.37
CA PRO A 97 3.96 8.00 16.66
C PRO A 97 4.73 9.17 17.30
N PRO A 98 4.08 10.08 18.04
CA PRO A 98 4.81 11.13 18.76
C PRO A 98 5.71 10.51 19.83
N LEU A 99 6.82 11.18 20.17
CA LEU A 99 7.73 10.77 21.27
C LEU A 99 6.98 10.45 22.57
N THR A 100 5.93 11.22 22.87
CA THR A 100 5.08 11.07 24.06
C THR A 100 4.32 9.75 24.12
N ALA A 101 4.20 9.02 23.01
CA ALA A 101 3.58 7.70 22.97
C ALA A 101 4.37 6.63 23.74
N PHE A 102 5.65 6.90 24.05
CA PHE A 102 6.55 5.94 24.72
C PHE A 102 6.77 6.25 26.21
N GLY A 103 6.21 7.34 26.72
CA GLY A 103 6.38 7.80 28.10
C GLY A 103 6.96 9.22 28.17
N SER A 104 7.16 9.71 29.39
CA SER A 104 7.83 10.98 29.63
C SER A 104 9.35 10.90 29.38
N PRO A 105 10.02 12.02 29.04
CA PRO A 105 11.47 12.05 28.88
C PRO A 105 12.25 11.54 30.10
N GLU A 106 11.76 11.82 31.31
CA GLU A 106 12.36 11.37 32.56
C GLU A 106 12.27 9.84 32.71
N GLU A 107 11.11 9.25 32.41
CA GLU A 107 10.90 7.79 32.44
C GLU A 107 11.77 7.08 31.40
N LEU A 108 11.87 7.64 30.19
CA LEU A 108 12.71 7.10 29.12
C LEU A 108 14.19 7.13 29.53
N LYS A 109 14.67 8.24 30.08
CA LYS A 109 16.04 8.35 30.61
C LYS A 109 16.33 7.37 31.74
N ALA A 110 15.39 7.21 32.67
CA ALA A 110 15.53 6.27 33.79
C ALA A 110 15.56 4.80 33.31
N THR A 111 14.80 4.48 32.26
CA THR A 111 14.76 3.14 31.67
C THR A 111 16.05 2.82 30.91
N GLY A 112 16.59 3.79 30.16
CA GLY A 112 17.83 3.65 29.41
C GLY A 112 17.69 2.90 28.09
N VAL A 113 18.68 3.07 27.21
CA VAL A 113 18.65 2.61 25.81
C VAL A 113 18.49 1.10 25.69
N ASP A 114 19.24 0.31 26.48
CA ASP A 114 19.26 -1.14 26.34
C ASP A 114 17.92 -1.80 26.71
N GLN A 115 17.30 -1.33 27.80
CA GLN A 115 16.01 -1.84 28.23
C GLN A 115 14.88 -1.39 27.28
N ILE A 116 14.91 -0.15 26.79
CA ILE A 116 13.96 0.31 25.77
C ILE A 116 14.12 -0.53 24.49
N THR A 117 15.34 -0.78 24.04
CA THR A 117 15.63 -1.61 22.85
C THR A 117 15.03 -3.00 23.03
N THR A 118 15.29 -3.64 24.18
CA THR A 118 14.75 -4.96 24.53
C THR A 118 13.21 -4.99 24.52
N ASN A 119 12.58 -3.92 25.02
CA ASN A 119 11.11 -3.81 25.09
C ASN A 119 10.45 -3.57 23.72
N LEU A 120 11.16 -2.90 22.80
CA LEU A 120 10.64 -2.53 21.48
C LEU A 120 10.90 -3.61 20.41
N LEU A 121 12.01 -4.35 20.52
CA LEU A 121 12.40 -5.42 19.60
C LEU A 121 11.24 -6.36 19.20
N PRO A 122 10.48 -6.98 20.13
CA PRO A 122 9.42 -7.90 19.75
C PRO A 122 8.22 -7.21 19.08
N LYS A 123 8.03 -5.91 19.30
CA LYS A 123 6.88 -5.15 18.78
C LYS A 123 7.15 -4.58 17.39
N LEU A 124 8.42 -4.33 17.07
CA LEU A 124 8.86 -3.63 15.87
C LEU A 124 9.61 -4.54 14.90
N SER A 125 9.55 -5.87 15.09
CA SER A 125 9.98 -6.84 14.09
C SER A 125 9.22 -6.59 12.77
N PRO A 126 9.89 -6.60 11.59
CA PRO A 126 11.20 -7.20 11.30
C PRO A 126 12.40 -6.24 11.36
N ALA A 127 12.28 -5.06 11.97
CA ALA A 127 13.42 -4.16 12.11
C ALA A 127 14.53 -4.79 12.96
N SER A 128 15.78 -4.50 12.62
CA SER A 128 16.95 -5.07 13.31
C SER A 128 17.18 -4.41 14.67
N GLU A 129 17.89 -5.10 15.56
CA GLU A 129 18.28 -4.53 16.87
C GLU A 129 19.00 -3.20 16.75
N ALA A 130 19.89 -3.03 15.76
CA ALA A 130 20.59 -1.78 15.53
C ALA A 130 19.64 -0.61 15.22
N GLU A 131 18.60 -0.87 14.43
CA GLU A 131 17.58 0.13 14.07
C GLU A 131 16.70 0.46 15.27
N ILE A 132 16.28 -0.55 16.04
CA ILE A 132 15.52 -0.33 17.27
C ILE A 132 16.36 0.41 18.31
N ARG A 133 17.66 0.13 18.40
CA ARG A 133 18.58 0.85 19.30
C ARG A 133 18.74 2.32 18.88
N ALA A 134 18.71 2.64 17.60
CA ALA A 134 18.71 4.03 17.13
C ALA A 134 17.45 4.79 17.59
N VAL A 135 16.27 4.17 17.46
CA VAL A 135 15.01 4.70 18.01
C VAL A 135 15.11 4.90 19.54
N ALA A 136 15.56 3.88 20.26
CA ALA A 136 15.71 3.93 21.72
C ALA A 136 16.69 5.03 22.17
N SER A 137 17.79 5.22 21.44
CA SER A 137 18.77 6.27 21.71
C SER A 137 18.17 7.67 21.54
N ALA A 138 17.42 7.89 20.46
CA ALA A 138 16.74 9.16 20.22
C ALA A 138 15.64 9.45 21.26
N LEU A 139 14.88 8.43 21.66
CA LEU A 139 13.90 8.52 22.75
C LEU A 139 14.53 8.97 24.07
N VAL A 140 15.64 8.34 24.47
CA VAL A 140 16.37 8.70 25.71
C VAL A 140 16.97 10.11 25.63
N ALA A 141 17.49 10.48 24.45
CA ALA A 141 18.01 11.82 24.21
C ALA A 141 16.92 12.89 24.13
N ASN A 142 15.65 12.49 23.97
CA ASN A 142 14.53 13.37 23.64
C ASN A 142 14.81 14.21 22.38
N ASP A 143 15.44 13.57 21.38
CA ASP A 143 15.79 14.16 20.09
C ASP A 143 14.70 13.82 19.07
N ASN A 144 13.85 14.80 18.76
CA ASN A 144 12.71 14.60 17.87
C ASN A 144 13.10 14.31 16.42
N ASP A 145 14.17 14.94 15.93
CA ASP A 145 14.59 14.80 14.53
C ASP A 145 15.24 13.43 14.33
N ALA A 146 16.13 13.04 15.25
CA ALA A 146 16.74 11.70 15.24
C ALA A 146 15.68 10.60 15.44
N TYR A 147 14.70 10.84 16.31
CA TYR A 147 13.61 9.90 16.56
C TYR A 147 12.74 9.72 15.30
N THR A 148 12.30 10.81 14.69
CA THR A 148 11.45 10.77 13.49
C THR A 148 12.15 10.04 12.37
N ALA A 149 13.42 10.37 12.13
CA ALA A 149 14.23 9.72 11.11
C ALA A 149 14.41 8.21 11.37
N ALA A 150 14.73 7.82 12.60
CA ALA A 150 14.93 6.41 12.97
C ALA A 150 13.62 5.61 12.92
N MET A 151 12.53 6.17 13.46
CA MET A 151 11.23 5.51 13.47
C MET A 151 10.68 5.33 12.05
N LEU A 152 10.86 6.31 11.17
CA LEU A 152 10.45 6.17 9.77
C LEU A 152 11.14 4.99 9.07
N GLN A 153 12.42 4.73 9.35
CA GLN A 153 13.13 3.56 8.81
C GLN A 153 12.55 2.25 9.35
N VAL A 154 12.18 2.22 10.63
CA VAL A 154 11.52 1.07 11.24
C VAL A 154 10.13 0.84 10.64
N MET A 155 9.33 1.89 10.47
CA MET A 155 8.00 1.82 9.85
C MET A 155 8.03 1.31 8.40
N LYS A 156 9.02 1.75 7.62
CA LYS A 156 9.27 1.27 6.24
C LYS A 156 9.53 -0.23 6.16
N LYS A 157 10.15 -0.82 7.18
CA LYS A 157 10.40 -2.27 7.25
C LYS A 157 9.24 -3.03 7.88
N GLY A 158 8.53 -2.36 8.79
CA GLY A 158 7.42 -2.91 9.53
C GLY A 158 6.15 -3.05 8.70
N SER A 159 5.97 -2.24 7.68
CA SER A 159 4.69 -2.18 6.97
C SER A 159 4.84 -2.52 5.49
N SER A 160 3.78 -3.10 4.94
CA SER A 160 3.64 -3.27 3.49
C SER A 160 2.19 -3.34 3.07
N VAL A 161 1.94 -2.98 1.82
CA VAL A 161 0.63 -3.12 1.18
C VAL A 161 0.80 -4.01 -0.06
N ARG A 162 -0.04 -5.04 -0.16
CA ARG A 162 -0.11 -5.90 -1.34
C ARG A 162 -1.50 -5.84 -1.93
N VAL A 163 -1.57 -5.69 -3.25
CA VAL A 163 -2.84 -5.86 -3.98
C VAL A 163 -3.00 -7.35 -4.30
N ASP A 164 -4.04 -7.96 -3.76
CA ASP A 164 -4.42 -9.34 -4.01
C ASP A 164 -5.13 -9.48 -5.35
N LYS A 165 -6.06 -8.56 -5.61
CA LYS A 165 -6.99 -8.65 -6.73
C LYS A 165 -7.54 -7.28 -7.09
N VAL A 166 -7.84 -7.09 -8.37
CA VAL A 166 -8.63 -5.96 -8.88
C VAL A 166 -9.62 -6.53 -9.89
N GLU A 167 -10.91 -6.37 -9.60
CA GLU A 167 -12.00 -6.97 -10.36
C GLU A 167 -13.21 -6.04 -10.48
N ASN A 168 -14.29 -6.54 -11.10
CA ASN A 168 -15.54 -5.81 -11.31
C ASN A 168 -15.34 -4.40 -11.91
N ILE A 169 -14.35 -4.28 -12.81
CA ILE A 169 -14.00 -3.03 -13.46
C ILE A 169 -15.12 -2.63 -14.43
N ALA A 170 -15.74 -1.48 -14.18
CA ALA A 170 -16.75 -0.91 -15.06
C ALA A 170 -16.30 0.48 -15.51
N ILE A 171 -16.07 0.65 -16.81
CA ILE A 171 -15.57 1.89 -17.40
C ILE A 171 -16.73 2.64 -18.08
N ASN A 172 -16.84 3.94 -17.80
CA ASN A 172 -17.80 4.85 -18.39
C ASN A 172 -17.11 6.14 -18.85
N GLY A 173 -16.56 6.12 -20.06
CA GLY A 173 -15.77 7.23 -20.59
C GLY A 173 -14.53 7.49 -19.73
N ASP A 174 -14.46 8.67 -19.12
CA ASP A 174 -13.35 9.10 -18.27
C ASP A 174 -13.53 8.77 -16.79
N THR A 175 -14.55 7.98 -16.42
CA THR A 175 -14.72 7.45 -15.07
C THR A 175 -14.76 5.94 -15.08
N ALA A 176 -14.40 5.32 -13.96
CA ALA A 176 -14.54 3.89 -13.76
C ALA A 176 -14.82 3.57 -12.29
N THR A 177 -15.34 2.37 -12.05
CA THR A 177 -15.35 1.74 -10.73
C THR A 177 -14.59 0.43 -10.79
N ALA A 178 -14.01 0.01 -9.67
CA ALA A 178 -13.39 -1.30 -9.53
C ALA A 178 -13.54 -1.77 -8.08
N ASP A 179 -13.49 -3.09 -7.88
CA ASP A 179 -13.29 -3.65 -6.55
C ASP A 179 -11.83 -4.03 -6.41
N SER A 180 -11.14 -3.47 -5.40
CA SER A 180 -9.76 -3.85 -5.10
C SER A 180 -9.70 -4.61 -3.78
N THR A 181 -9.01 -5.76 -3.79
CA THR A 181 -8.69 -6.51 -2.58
C THR A 181 -7.22 -6.27 -2.24
N THR A 182 -6.96 -5.80 -1.03
CA THR A 182 -5.58 -5.55 -0.57
C THR A 182 -5.32 -6.20 0.78
N THR A 183 -4.08 -6.62 0.99
CA THR A 183 -3.58 -7.13 2.25
C THR A 183 -2.53 -6.20 2.80
N ARG A 184 -2.74 -5.73 4.02
CA ARG A 184 -1.81 -4.87 4.77
C ARG A 184 -1.11 -5.70 5.84
N THR A 185 0.20 -5.51 5.96
CA THR A 185 0.98 -6.07 7.06
C THR A 185 1.56 -4.93 7.87
N VAL A 186 1.51 -5.03 9.20
CA VAL A 186 2.08 -4.05 10.13
C VAL A 186 2.79 -4.80 11.25
N PHE A 187 4.10 -4.70 11.26
CA PHE A 187 5.02 -5.37 12.18
C PHE A 187 4.67 -6.84 12.42
N THR A 188 4.34 -7.18 13.65
CA THR A 188 3.95 -8.53 14.08
C THR A 188 2.44 -8.73 14.15
N GLU A 189 1.64 -7.74 13.74
CA GLU A 189 0.19 -7.88 13.69
C GLU A 189 -0.22 -8.86 12.58
N PRO A 190 -1.31 -9.63 12.78
CA PRO A 190 -1.83 -10.48 11.72
C PRO A 190 -2.15 -9.64 10.47
N PRO A 191 -1.79 -10.10 9.26
CA PRO A 191 -2.15 -9.41 8.04
C PRO A 191 -3.65 -9.14 7.96
N GLN A 192 -4.03 -7.93 7.56
CA GLN A 192 -5.42 -7.50 7.41
C GLN A 192 -5.75 -7.45 5.93
N THR A 193 -6.76 -8.20 5.51
CA THR A 193 -7.24 -8.22 4.12
C THR A 193 -8.57 -7.50 4.01
N GLU A 194 -8.67 -6.65 2.99
CA GLU A 194 -9.73 -5.69 2.73
C GLU A 194 -10.23 -5.86 1.30
N THR A 195 -11.54 -5.67 1.06
CA THR A 195 -12.03 -5.35 -0.29
C THR A 195 -12.76 -4.01 -0.28
N THR A 196 -12.33 -3.09 -1.13
CA THR A 196 -12.94 -1.76 -1.29
C THR A 196 -13.64 -1.62 -2.62
N HIS A 197 -14.68 -0.79 -2.66
CA HIS A 197 -15.30 -0.35 -3.90
C HIS A 197 -14.78 1.04 -4.26
N ASP A 198 -13.97 1.08 -5.32
CA ASP A 198 -13.15 2.23 -5.64
C ASP A 198 -13.73 3.04 -6.79
N GLN A 199 -13.51 4.34 -6.74
CA GLN A 199 -13.90 5.30 -7.77
C GLN A 199 -12.66 5.81 -8.47
N LEU A 200 -12.64 5.71 -9.80
CA LEU A 200 -11.50 6.13 -10.61
C LEU A 200 -11.91 7.19 -11.62
N VAL A 201 -10.98 8.09 -11.91
CA VAL A 201 -11.14 9.11 -12.95
C VAL A 201 -9.92 9.13 -13.84
N ARG A 202 -10.12 9.46 -15.11
CA ARG A 202 -9.03 9.71 -16.05
C ARG A 202 -8.71 11.21 -16.04
N GLU A 203 -7.50 11.53 -15.62
CA GLU A 203 -6.94 12.89 -15.67
C GLU A 203 -5.68 12.87 -16.54
N ASP A 204 -5.59 13.77 -17.51
CA ASP A 204 -4.45 13.88 -18.43
C ASP A 204 -4.08 12.54 -19.11
N GLY A 205 -5.11 11.78 -19.50
CA GLY A 205 -4.97 10.48 -20.15
C GLY A 205 -4.63 9.31 -19.22
N ARG A 206 -4.43 9.54 -17.92
CA ARG A 206 -4.07 8.50 -16.94
C ARG A 206 -5.19 8.26 -15.93
N TRP A 207 -5.47 7.00 -15.63
CA TRP A 207 -6.34 6.66 -14.50
C TRP A 207 -5.73 7.08 -13.17
N LYS A 208 -6.58 7.58 -12.27
CA LYS A 208 -6.26 8.01 -10.92
C LYS A 208 -7.28 7.45 -9.94
N ASP A 209 -6.83 7.15 -8.73
CA ASP A 209 -7.73 6.84 -7.62
C ASP A 209 -8.43 8.11 -7.15
N CYS A 210 -9.75 8.05 -7.06
CA CYS A 210 -10.62 9.12 -6.60
C CYS A 210 -11.62 8.65 -5.55
N THR A 211 -11.31 7.53 -4.90
CA THR A 211 -12.11 6.95 -3.82
C THR A 211 -12.03 7.88 -2.62
N PRO A 212 -13.16 8.46 -2.17
CA PRO A 212 -13.13 9.30 -0.99
C PRO A 212 -12.77 8.47 0.24
N PRO A 213 -12.09 9.06 1.23
CA PRO A 213 -11.98 8.44 2.55
C PRO A 213 -13.39 8.20 3.10
N ASP A 214 -13.60 7.07 3.76
CA ASP A 214 -14.84 6.86 4.51
C ASP A 214 -15.05 8.03 5.48
N ASN A 215 -16.27 8.56 5.53
CA ASN A 215 -16.60 9.72 6.36
C ASN A 215 -16.22 9.43 7.84
N GLU A 216 -15.44 10.33 8.44
CA GLU A 216 -15.15 10.35 9.88
C GLU A 216 -16.41 10.59 10.73
#